data_AF-A0A1X0RK91-F1
#
_entry.id   AF-A0A1X0RK91-F1
#
_cell.length_a   1.000
_cell.length_b   1.000
_cell.length_c   1.000
_cell.angle_alpha   90.00
_cell.angle_beta   90.00
_cell.angle_gamma   90.00
#
_symmetry.space_group_name_H-M   'P 1'
#
loop_
_entity.id
_entity.type
_entity.pdbx_description
1 polymer ?
#
loop_
_entity_poly.entity_id
_entity_poly.type
_entity_poly.pdbx_seq_one_letter_code
_entity_poly.pdbx_strand_id
1 'polypeptide(L)'
;MGNSSRPKWTIAKKSSQTWDDVVDTVEDHFVESLEDWRNKVGINKMTLCGHSMGGYFATCYALKYPERVEKLILVSPAGIPIPPPEAVTKPNKNPQETVQQEADEIGAAYQAETAAVENIAKQQGVPNNNNPPRRIPAWATYLWNNNITPMSIIRMTGPFGARLVHNYTSRRFAHLTEAEQHDFYEYL
;
A
#
# COMPACT_ATOMS: atom_id res chain seq x y z
N MET A 1 10.71 19.09 7.04
CA MET A 1 9.26 19.06 6.74
C MET A 1 9.12 18.80 5.24
N GLY A 2 8.34 17.78 4.84
CA GLY A 2 8.12 17.46 3.42
C GLY A 2 7.29 18.56 2.75
N ASN A 3 7.87 19.25 1.78
CA ASN A 3 7.26 20.36 1.03
C ASN A 3 6.17 19.90 0.05
N SER A 4 5.23 19.08 0.51
CA SER A 4 4.03 18.79 -0.27
C SER A 4 3.20 20.08 -0.30
N SER A 5 2.99 20.64 -1.49
CA SER A 5 2.14 21.81 -1.74
C SER A 5 0.64 21.49 -1.56
N ARG A 6 0.30 20.56 -0.67
CA ARG A 6 -1.08 20.17 -0.42
C ARG A 6 -1.83 21.41 0.08
N PRO A 7 -2.99 21.73 -0.50
CA PRO A 7 -3.81 22.80 0.01
C PRO A 7 -4.14 22.54 1.48
N LYS A 8 -4.29 23.62 2.26
CA LYS A 8 -4.64 23.51 3.66
C LYS A 8 -5.98 22.79 3.77
N TRP A 9 -6.07 21.79 4.64
CA TRP A 9 -7.32 21.08 4.91
C TRP A 9 -8.32 22.02 5.62
N THR A 10 -9.51 22.17 5.05
CA THR A 10 -10.55 23.10 5.53
C THR A 10 -11.88 22.43 5.84
N ILE A 11 -12.03 21.13 5.56
CA ILE A 11 -13.30 20.41 5.75
C ILE A 11 -13.39 19.96 7.22
N ALA A 12 -14.41 20.45 7.92
CA ALA A 12 -14.71 20.07 9.29
C ALA A 12 -16.22 19.88 9.44
N LYS A 13 -16.62 18.82 10.17
CA LYS A 13 -18.03 18.51 10.43
C LYS A 13 -18.66 19.63 11.24
N LYS A 14 -19.73 20.22 10.72
CA LYS A 14 -20.57 21.17 11.47
C LYS A 14 -21.58 20.42 12.33
N SER A 15 -22.08 21.06 13.39
CA SER A 15 -23.08 20.47 14.29
C SER A 15 -24.40 20.14 13.58
N SER A 16 -24.72 20.85 12.50
CA SER A 16 -25.94 20.65 11.70
C SER A 16 -25.84 19.60 10.59
N GLN A 17 -24.65 19.02 10.34
CA GLN A 17 -24.43 18.08 9.24
C GLN A 17 -24.53 16.63 9.70
N THR A 18 -25.11 15.78 8.84
CA THR A 18 -25.06 14.32 8.94
C THR A 18 -23.66 13.82 8.54
N TRP A 19 -23.41 12.52 8.71
CA TRP A 19 -22.15 11.92 8.23
C TRP A 19 -22.11 11.78 6.71
N ASP A 20 -23.26 11.53 6.08
CA ASP A 20 -23.36 11.43 4.62
C ASP A 20 -23.00 12.78 3.98
N ASP A 21 -23.50 13.89 4.51
CA ASP A 21 -23.12 15.25 4.05
C ASP A 21 -21.61 15.49 4.11
N VAL A 22 -20.94 14.93 5.13
CA VAL A 22 -19.49 15.05 5.31
C VAL A 22 -18.75 14.18 4.31
N VAL A 23 -19.24 12.96 4.07
CA VAL A 23 -18.68 12.03 3.06
C VAL A 23 -18.77 12.67 1.68
N ASP A 24 -19.95 13.17 1.27
CA ASP A 24 -20.15 13.85 0.00
C ASP A 24 -19.20 15.03 -0.16
N THR A 25 -19.07 15.86 0.88
CA THR A 25 -18.15 17.01 0.87
C THR A 25 -16.69 16.58 0.67
N VAL A 26 -16.28 15.46 1.29
CA VAL A 26 -14.92 14.93 1.18
C VAL A 26 -14.68 14.30 -0.19
N GLU A 27 -15.63 13.53 -0.70
CA GLU A 27 -15.56 12.95 -2.04
C GLU A 27 -15.44 14.03 -3.10
N ASP A 28 -16.31 15.03 -3.05
CA ASP A 28 -16.29 16.17 -3.96
C ASP A 28 -14.95 16.89 -3.92
N HIS A 29 -14.34 17.06 -2.75
CA HIS A 29 -13.02 17.69 -2.65
C HIS A 29 -11.96 17.00 -3.53
N PHE A 30 -11.93 15.66 -3.54
CA PHE A 30 -10.98 14.90 -4.35
C PHE A 30 -11.41 14.80 -5.82
N VAL A 31 -12.70 14.58 -6.07
CA VAL A 31 -13.27 14.41 -7.42
C VAL A 31 -13.20 15.71 -8.23
N GLU A 32 -13.61 16.84 -7.65
CA GLU A 32 -13.56 18.15 -8.31
C GLU A 32 -12.11 18.59 -8.58
N SER A 33 -11.18 18.27 -7.68
CA SER A 33 -9.76 18.56 -7.91
C SER A 33 -9.22 17.85 -9.15
N LEU A 34 -9.66 16.62 -9.40
CA LEU A 34 -9.32 15.87 -10.61
C LEU A 34 -10.00 16.45 -11.85
N GLU A 35 -11.26 16.88 -11.73
CA GLU A 35 -12.00 17.50 -12.84
C GLU A 35 -11.40 18.85 -13.26
N ASP A 36 -11.08 19.70 -12.29
CA ASP A 36 -10.40 20.98 -12.51
C ASP A 36 -9.06 20.77 -13.24
N TRP A 37 -8.30 19.76 -12.83
CA TRP A 37 -7.05 19.41 -13.49
C TRP A 37 -7.29 18.93 -14.92
N ARG A 38 -8.21 17.99 -15.14
CA ARG A 38 -8.57 17.48 -16.48
C ARG A 38 -8.97 18.63 -17.40
N ASN A 39 -9.79 19.56 -16.90
CA ASN A 39 -10.25 20.73 -17.64
C ASN A 39 -9.09 21.66 -18.03
N LYS A 40 -8.21 21.97 -17.08
CA LYS A 40 -7.04 22.84 -17.31
C LYS A 40 -6.06 22.25 -18.33
N VAL A 41 -5.93 20.92 -18.36
CA VAL A 41 -5.07 20.23 -19.33
C VAL A 41 -5.78 20.03 -20.68
N GLY A 42 -7.08 20.31 -20.77
CA GLY A 42 -7.85 20.22 -22.02
C GLY A 42 -8.16 18.79 -22.46
N ILE A 43 -8.22 17.84 -21.52
CA ILE A 43 -8.51 16.43 -21.84
C ILE A 43 -10.02 16.23 -21.90
N ASN A 44 -10.59 15.99 -23.07
CA ASN A 44 -12.04 15.84 -23.21
C ASN A 44 -12.58 14.53 -22.60
N LYS A 45 -11.88 13.42 -22.83
CA LYS A 45 -12.22 12.07 -22.35
C LYS A 45 -10.93 11.30 -22.06
N MET A 46 -10.89 10.48 -21.01
CA MET A 46 -9.70 9.75 -20.58
C MET A 46 -9.97 8.29 -20.19
N THR A 47 -8.95 7.44 -20.31
CA THR A 47 -8.90 6.17 -19.59
C THR A 47 -8.39 6.46 -18.18
N LEU A 48 -9.22 6.18 -17.17
CA LEU A 48 -8.93 6.48 -15.77
C LEU A 48 -8.51 5.20 -15.05
N CYS A 49 -7.34 5.22 -14.41
CA CYS A 49 -6.83 4.11 -13.63
C CYS A 49 -6.70 4.50 -12.15
N GLY A 50 -7.37 3.76 -11.25
CA GLY A 50 -7.30 3.97 -9.82
C GLY A 50 -6.62 2.80 -9.10
N HIS A 51 -5.60 3.09 -8.31
CA HIS A 51 -4.91 2.10 -7.47
C HIS A 51 -5.23 2.32 -5.98
N SER A 52 -5.54 1.26 -5.23
CA SER A 52 -5.84 1.34 -3.79
C SER A 52 -6.96 2.35 -3.50
N MET A 53 -6.76 3.31 -2.60
CA MET A 53 -7.71 4.40 -2.32
C MET A 53 -8.04 5.23 -3.57
N GLY A 54 -7.13 5.33 -4.54
CA GLY A 54 -7.41 5.96 -5.83
C GLY A 54 -8.49 5.25 -6.63
N GLY A 55 -8.71 3.95 -6.40
CA GLY A 55 -9.82 3.20 -7.00
C GLY A 55 -11.20 3.67 -6.53
N TYR A 56 -11.31 4.02 -5.25
CA TYR A 56 -12.53 4.60 -4.68
C TYR A 56 -12.88 5.92 -5.36
N PHE A 57 -11.95 6.88 -5.33
CA PHE A 57 -12.18 8.19 -5.93
C PHE A 57 -12.30 8.15 -7.47
N ALA A 58 -11.59 7.23 -8.14
CA ALA A 58 -11.78 7.03 -9.57
C ALA A 58 -13.19 6.52 -9.90
N THR A 59 -13.79 5.72 -9.03
CA THR A 59 -15.17 5.26 -9.15
C THR A 59 -16.15 6.41 -8.90
N CYS A 60 -15.99 7.19 -7.82
CA CYS A 60 -16.80 8.40 -7.58
C CYS A 60 -16.73 9.38 -8.76
N TYR A 61 -15.53 9.60 -9.31
CA TYR A 61 -15.33 10.46 -10.49
C TYR A 61 -16.06 9.92 -11.72
N ALA A 62 -15.96 8.62 -12.01
CA ALA A 62 -16.64 7.99 -13.14
C ALA A 62 -18.17 8.02 -13.01
N LEU A 63 -18.70 7.95 -11.78
CA LEU A 63 -20.12 8.10 -11.50
C LEU A 63 -20.61 9.54 -11.72
N LYS A 64 -19.82 10.53 -11.28
CA LYS A 64 -20.17 11.95 -11.41
C LYS A 64 -20.01 12.49 -12.82
N TYR A 65 -19.00 12.02 -13.57
CA TYR A 65 -18.63 12.50 -14.91
C TYR A 65 -18.49 11.34 -15.92
N PRO A 66 -19.55 10.56 -16.17
CA PRO A 66 -19.49 9.38 -17.02
C PRO A 66 -19.07 9.68 -18.46
N GLU A 67 -19.38 10.88 -18.97
CA GLU A 67 -19.00 11.30 -20.32
C GLU A 67 -17.49 11.59 -20.46
N ARG A 68 -16.78 11.77 -19.34
CA ARG A 68 -15.33 12.06 -19.30
C ARG A 68 -14.47 10.82 -19.19
N VAL A 69 -15.05 9.67 -18.89
CA VAL A 69 -14.32 8.41 -18.73
C VAL A 69 -14.63 7.48 -19.91
N GLU A 70 -13.59 7.04 -20.61
CA GLU A 70 -13.71 6.04 -21.67
C GLU A 70 -13.63 4.63 -21.12
N LYS A 71 -12.66 4.39 -20.24
CA LYS A 71 -12.42 3.12 -19.57
C LYS A 71 -12.01 3.39 -18.13
N LEU A 72 -12.50 2.57 -17.20
CA LEU A 72 -12.11 2.60 -15.79
C LEU A 72 -11.31 1.33 -15.47
N ILE A 73 -10.08 1.49 -15.00
CA ILE A 73 -9.20 0.39 -14.59
C ILE A 73 -9.00 0.49 -13.08
N LEU A 74 -9.30 -0.60 -12.37
CA LEU A 74 -9.17 -0.68 -10.92
C LEU A 74 -8.08 -1.68 -10.55
N VAL A 75 -7.08 -1.20 -9.82
CA VAL A 75 -5.95 -2.02 -9.37
C VAL A 75 -5.98 -2.07 -7.84
N SER A 76 -6.35 -3.23 -7.29
CA SER A 76 -6.52 -3.44 -5.85
C SER A 76 -7.33 -2.32 -5.17
N PRO A 77 -8.53 -1.98 -5.66
CA PRO A 77 -9.27 -0.80 -5.21
C PRO A 77 -9.78 -0.95 -3.78
N ALA A 78 -9.81 0.15 -3.03
CA ALA A 78 -10.51 0.21 -1.76
C ALA A 78 -12.02 0.41 -1.96
N GLY A 79 -12.84 -0.24 -1.13
CA GLY A 79 -14.26 0.13 -1.00
C GLY A 79 -15.25 -0.47 -2.01
N ILE A 80 -14.92 -1.57 -2.70
CA ILE A 80 -15.95 -2.32 -3.42
C ILE A 80 -16.88 -2.98 -2.39
N PRO A 81 -18.19 -2.65 -2.36
CA PRO A 81 -19.13 -3.29 -1.43
C PRO A 81 -19.24 -4.78 -1.75
N ILE A 82 -19.45 -5.59 -0.72
CA ILE A 82 -19.76 -7.01 -0.87
C ILE A 82 -21.03 -7.11 -1.74
N PRO A 83 -21.05 -7.91 -2.82
CA PRO A 83 -22.21 -8.02 -3.68
C PRO A 83 -23.46 -8.47 -2.90
N PRO A 84 -24.67 -8.04 -3.32
CA PRO A 84 -25.90 -8.46 -2.66
C PRO A 84 -26.01 -9.99 -2.67
N PRO A 85 -26.58 -10.61 -1.61
CA PRO A 85 -26.57 -12.05 -1.43
C PRO A 85 -27.13 -12.86 -2.61
N GLU A 86 -28.00 -12.25 -3.41
CA GLU A 86 -28.71 -12.84 -4.55
C GLU A 86 -27.82 -13.08 -5.79
N ALA A 87 -26.72 -12.34 -5.94
CA ALA A 87 -25.81 -12.48 -7.08
C ALA A 87 -24.79 -13.63 -6.91
N VAL A 88 -24.74 -14.24 -5.73
CA VAL A 88 -23.88 -15.39 -5.45
C VAL A 88 -24.63 -16.65 -5.85
N THR A 89 -24.45 -17.12 -7.08
CA THR A 89 -24.73 -18.52 -7.40
C THR A 89 -23.80 -19.37 -6.55
N LYS A 90 -24.33 -19.91 -5.45
CA LYS A 90 -23.56 -20.74 -4.54
C LYS A 90 -23.01 -21.93 -5.31
N PRO A 91 -21.69 -22.13 -5.41
CA PRO A 91 -21.17 -23.39 -5.91
C PRO A 91 -21.71 -24.52 -5.03
N ASN A 92 -22.11 -25.64 -5.64
CA ASN A 92 -22.80 -26.78 -5.01
C ASN A 92 -21.90 -27.60 -4.05
N LYS A 93 -20.86 -26.99 -3.51
CA LYS A 93 -19.96 -27.57 -2.51
C LYS A 93 -20.07 -26.73 -1.25
N ASN A 94 -20.17 -27.40 -0.11
CA ASN A 94 -20.31 -26.74 1.18
C ASN A 94 -19.17 -25.72 1.35
N PRO A 95 -19.46 -24.40 1.47
CA PRO A 95 -18.43 -23.38 1.53
C PRO A 95 -17.47 -23.58 2.71
N GLN A 96 -17.96 -24.17 3.80
CA GLN A 96 -17.13 -24.51 4.95
C GLN A 96 -16.14 -25.62 4.63
N GLU A 97 -16.51 -26.63 3.84
CA GLU A 97 -15.59 -27.70 3.45
C GLU A 97 -14.56 -27.22 2.43
N THR A 98 -14.94 -26.33 1.51
CA THR A 98 -14.01 -25.77 0.51
C THR A 98 -13.01 -24.81 1.16
N VAL A 99 -13.50 -23.93 2.04
CA VAL A 99 -12.64 -23.01 2.80
C VAL A 99 -11.79 -23.77 3.82
N GLN A 100 -12.32 -24.83 4.45
CA GLN A 100 -11.55 -25.65 5.36
C GLN A 100 -10.48 -26.45 4.59
N GLN A 101 -10.78 -26.99 3.41
CA GLN A 101 -9.78 -27.66 2.57
C GLN A 101 -8.70 -26.70 2.08
N GLU A 102 -9.07 -25.53 1.56
CA GLU A 102 -8.10 -24.51 1.14
C GLU A 102 -7.29 -23.97 2.34
N ALA A 103 -7.92 -23.75 3.49
CA ALA A 103 -7.23 -23.33 4.72
C ALA A 103 -6.37 -24.43 5.34
N ASP A 104 -6.77 -25.70 5.22
CA ASP A 104 -5.99 -26.87 5.67
C ASP A 104 -4.83 -27.13 4.72
N GLU A 105 -4.98 -26.93 3.41
CA GLU A 105 -3.89 -27.04 2.42
C GLU A 105 -2.88 -25.91 2.57
N ILE A 106 -3.35 -24.66 2.69
CA ILE A 106 -2.50 -23.48 2.95
C ILE A 106 -1.87 -23.61 4.34
N GLY A 107 -2.64 -24.05 5.34
CA GLY A 107 -2.18 -24.29 6.70
C GLY A 107 -1.15 -25.41 6.76
N ALA A 108 -1.33 -26.51 6.03
CA ALA A 108 -0.38 -27.62 5.97
C ALA A 108 0.90 -27.23 5.21
N ALA A 109 0.79 -26.47 4.12
CA ALA A 109 1.96 -25.92 3.42
C ALA A 109 2.75 -24.97 4.33
N TYR A 110 2.05 -24.07 5.03
CA TYR A 110 2.67 -23.12 5.97
C TYR A 110 3.24 -23.81 7.21
N GLN A 111 2.60 -24.86 7.73
CA GLN A 111 3.09 -25.67 8.84
C GLN A 111 4.28 -26.55 8.43
N ALA A 112 4.30 -27.10 7.21
CA ALA A 112 5.44 -27.81 6.67
C ALA A 112 6.64 -26.86 6.46
N GLU A 113 6.39 -25.66 5.97
CA GLU A 113 7.40 -24.61 5.78
C GLU A 113 7.89 -24.05 7.12
N THR A 114 7.01 -23.77 8.08
CA THR A 114 7.40 -23.32 9.42
C THR A 114 8.07 -24.42 10.24
N ALA A 115 7.68 -25.70 10.12
CA ALA A 115 8.40 -26.80 10.74
C ALA A 115 9.78 -27.01 10.11
N ALA A 116 9.93 -26.77 8.81
CA ALA A 116 11.24 -26.74 8.15
C ALA A 116 12.08 -25.56 8.65
N VAL A 117 11.51 -24.36 8.75
CA VAL A 117 12.16 -23.15 9.28
C VAL A 117 12.48 -23.28 10.78
N GLU A 118 11.64 -23.93 11.58
CA GLU A 118 11.86 -24.12 13.02
C GLU A 118 12.92 -25.20 13.28
N ASN A 119 13.02 -26.24 12.44
CA ASN A 119 14.16 -27.16 12.46
C ASN A 119 15.48 -26.48 12.06
N ILE A 120 15.43 -25.51 11.14
CA ILE A 120 16.59 -24.66 10.78
C ILE A 120 16.93 -23.68 11.92
N ALA A 121 15.93 -23.08 12.57
CA ALA A 121 16.10 -22.15 13.68
C ALA A 121 16.58 -22.83 14.97
N LYS A 122 16.18 -24.09 15.23
CA LYS A 122 16.72 -24.89 16.36
C LYS A 122 18.22 -25.18 16.20
N GLN A 123 18.77 -25.11 14.99
CA GLN A 123 20.22 -25.18 14.75
C GLN A 123 20.95 -23.85 14.97
N GLN A 124 20.24 -22.72 15.07
CA GLN A 124 20.82 -21.40 15.32
C GLN A 124 20.14 -20.72 16.53
N GLY A 125 20.72 -20.89 17.72
CA GLY A 125 20.13 -20.44 18.99
C GLY A 125 19.69 -18.97 19.04
N VAL A 126 18.52 -18.73 19.63
CA VAL A 126 17.83 -17.43 19.75
C VAL A 126 18.51 -16.51 20.79
N PRO A 127 18.91 -15.26 20.47
CA PRO A 127 19.39 -14.31 21.47
C PRO A 127 18.23 -13.59 22.19
N ASN A 128 18.34 -13.55 23.52
CA ASN A 128 17.40 -12.95 24.47
C ASN A 128 17.33 -11.41 24.32
N ASN A 129 16.13 -10.84 24.17
CA ASN A 129 15.94 -9.44 23.76
C ASN A 129 15.26 -8.57 24.84
N ASN A 130 16.02 -8.26 25.90
CA ASN A 130 15.67 -7.24 26.91
C ASN A 130 16.22 -5.84 26.53
N ASN A 131 16.35 -5.53 25.24
CA ASN A 131 17.04 -4.32 24.82
C ASN A 131 16.14 -3.07 24.93
N PRO A 132 16.63 -1.97 25.53
CA PRO A 132 15.87 -0.72 25.61
C PRO A 132 15.63 -0.13 24.22
N PRO A 133 14.60 0.74 24.05
CA PRO A 133 14.27 1.34 22.77
C PRO A 133 15.48 2.07 22.19
N ARG A 134 15.79 1.77 20.93
CA ARG A 134 16.95 2.34 20.22
C ARG A 134 16.80 3.85 20.13
N ARG A 135 17.68 4.58 20.82
CA ARG A 135 17.72 6.05 20.78
C ARG A 135 18.38 6.50 19.48
N ILE A 136 17.66 7.30 18.69
CA ILE A 136 18.18 7.90 17.46
C ILE A 136 19.14 9.05 17.86
N PRO A 137 20.38 9.10 17.33
CA PRO A 137 21.32 10.17 17.63
C PRO A 137 20.81 11.55 17.20
N ALA A 138 21.14 12.59 17.97
CA ALA A 138 20.68 13.96 17.72
C ALA A 138 21.06 14.50 16.32
N TRP A 139 22.22 14.08 15.78
CA TRP A 139 22.65 14.47 14.44
C TRP A 139 21.75 13.88 13.34
N ALA A 140 21.20 12.67 13.54
CA ALA A 140 20.33 12.03 12.56
C ALA A 140 18.99 12.76 12.50
N THR A 141 18.47 13.16 13.67
CA THR A 141 17.29 14.02 13.77
C THR A 141 17.55 15.41 13.19
N TYR A 142 18.75 15.97 13.37
CA TYR A 142 19.14 17.24 12.75
C TYR A 142 19.17 17.16 11.22
N LEU A 143 19.79 16.13 10.64
CA LEU A 143 19.78 15.93 9.18
C LEU A 143 18.37 15.74 8.64
N TRP A 144 17.55 14.96 9.35
CA TRP A 144 16.13 14.76 9.01
C TRP A 144 15.33 16.08 9.00
N ASN A 145 15.56 16.95 9.98
CA ASN A 145 14.92 18.25 10.06
C ASN A 145 15.41 19.22 8.97
N ASN A 146 16.63 19.05 8.47
CA ASN A 146 17.19 19.78 7.33
C ASN A 146 16.86 19.15 5.96
N ASN A 147 15.83 18.28 5.90
CA ASN A 147 15.39 17.59 4.68
C ASN A 147 16.44 16.67 4.03
N ILE A 148 17.47 16.28 4.77
CA ILE A 148 18.48 15.30 4.32
C ILE A 148 18.02 13.92 4.82
N THR A 149 17.48 13.12 3.90
CA THR A 149 17.04 11.75 4.16
C THR A 149 18.14 10.73 3.85
N PRO A 150 18.12 9.53 4.45
CA PRO A 150 19.07 8.47 4.09
C PRO A 150 19.09 8.17 2.58
N MET A 151 17.92 8.18 1.94
CA MET A 151 17.82 8.02 0.48
C MET A 151 18.42 9.19 -0.29
N SER A 152 18.36 10.43 0.23
CA SER A 152 19.03 11.57 -0.40
C SER A 152 20.56 11.44 -0.36
N ILE A 153 21.13 10.88 0.72
CA ILE A 153 22.56 10.60 0.83
C ILE A 153 22.97 9.53 -0.18
N ILE A 154 22.19 8.45 -0.29
CA ILE A 154 22.41 7.37 -1.26
C ILE A 154 22.33 7.89 -2.70
N ARG A 155 21.40 8.81 -3.00
CA ARG A 155 21.28 9.41 -4.32
C ARG A 155 22.45 10.35 -4.63
N MET A 156 22.98 11.02 -3.61
CA MET A 156 24.12 11.94 -3.74
C MET A 156 25.46 11.21 -3.95
N THR A 157 25.59 9.95 -3.53
CA THR A 157 26.81 9.14 -3.77
C THR A 157 26.91 8.58 -5.20
N GLY A 158 25.96 8.89 -6.07
CA GLY A 158 26.03 8.60 -7.51
C GLY A 158 26.13 7.10 -7.81
N PRO A 159 27.05 6.64 -8.69
CA PRO A 159 27.12 5.25 -9.12
C PRO A 159 27.45 4.26 -7.98
N PHE A 160 27.94 4.75 -6.84
CA PHE A 160 28.21 3.94 -5.67
C PHE A 160 26.97 3.70 -4.79
N GLY A 161 25.89 4.46 -5.00
CA GLY A 161 24.64 4.36 -4.24
C GLY A 161 23.97 2.98 -4.36
N ALA A 162 23.93 2.42 -5.57
CA ALA A 162 23.37 1.08 -5.81
C ALA A 162 24.09 -0.01 -5.00
N ARG A 163 25.42 0.11 -4.87
CA ARG A 163 26.24 -0.84 -4.11
C ARG A 163 26.06 -0.70 -2.59
N LEU A 164 25.75 0.50 -2.10
CA LEU A 164 25.39 0.72 -0.70
C LEU A 164 24.03 0.12 -0.35
N VAL A 165 23.03 0.32 -1.22
CA VAL A 165 21.71 -0.29 -1.07
C VAL A 165 21.81 -1.81 -1.13
N HIS A 166 22.59 -2.35 -2.08
CA HIS A 166 22.84 -3.78 -2.20
C HIS A 166 23.45 -4.36 -0.91
N ASN A 167 24.51 -3.76 -0.38
CA ASN A 167 25.14 -4.23 0.85
C ASN A 167 24.23 -4.11 2.07
N TYR A 168 23.36 -3.09 2.12
CA TYR A 168 22.40 -2.94 3.21
C TYR A 168 21.29 -3.98 3.11
N THR A 169 20.69 -4.15 1.93
CA THR A 169 19.58 -5.10 1.69
C THR A 169 20.05 -6.54 1.87
N SER A 170 21.17 -6.93 1.28
CA SER A 170 21.74 -8.28 1.44
C SER A 170 22.05 -8.62 2.90
N ARG A 171 22.54 -7.65 3.69
CA ARG A 171 22.76 -7.84 5.14
C ARG A 171 21.47 -7.83 5.95
N ARG A 172 20.51 -6.97 5.61
CA ARG A 172 19.23 -6.84 6.32
C ARG A 172 18.32 -8.04 6.11
N PHE A 173 18.43 -8.65 4.94
CA PHE A 173 17.67 -9.83 4.49
C PHE A 173 18.55 -11.08 4.42
N ALA A 174 19.72 -11.10 5.05
CA ALA A 174 20.63 -12.25 5.09
C ALA A 174 20.04 -13.53 5.70
N HIS A 175 18.85 -13.43 6.31
CA HIS A 175 18.09 -14.54 6.87
C HIS A 175 17.15 -15.20 5.84
N LEU A 176 16.96 -14.59 4.67
CA LEU A 176 16.21 -15.14 3.54
C LEU A 176 17.14 -15.99 2.66
N THR A 177 16.60 -17.03 2.03
CA THR A 177 17.34 -17.86 1.08
C THR A 177 17.75 -17.08 -0.17
N GLU A 178 18.77 -17.53 -0.91
CA GLU A 178 19.25 -16.83 -2.12
C GLU A 178 18.15 -16.66 -3.18
N ALA A 179 17.23 -17.62 -3.30
CA ALA A 179 16.09 -17.54 -4.20
C ALA A 179 15.12 -16.42 -3.79
N GLU A 180 14.77 -16.33 -2.51
CA GLU A 180 13.90 -15.28 -2.00
C GLU A 180 14.54 -13.89 -2.10
N GLN A 181 15.86 -13.78 -1.88
CA GLN A 181 16.59 -12.53 -2.06
C GLN A 181 16.62 -12.08 -3.53
N HIS A 182 16.66 -13.02 -4.47
CA HIS A 182 16.61 -12.76 -5.90
C HIS A 182 15.22 -12.31 -6.37
N ASP A 183 14.16 -12.96 -5.90
CA ASP A 183 12.78 -12.57 -6.21
C ASP A 183 12.45 -11.17 -5.68
N PHE A 184 12.93 -10.84 -4.48
CA PHE A 184 12.83 -9.48 -3.93
C PHE A 184 13.60 -8.44 -4.76
N TYR A 185 14.71 -8.84 -5.39
CA TYR A 185 15.53 -7.96 -6.23
C TYR A 185 14.90 -7.71 -7.59
N GLU A 186 14.26 -8.72 -8.20
CA GLU A 186 13.50 -8.55 -9.44
C GLU A 186 12.26 -7.66 -9.25
N TYR A 187 11.70 -7.64 -8.04
CA TYR A 187 10.49 -6.86 -7.72
C TYR A 187 10.75 -5.38 -7.37
N LEU A 188 11.96 -5.00 -6.93
CA LEU A 188 12.32 -3.65 -6.43
C LEU A 188 13.08 -2.81 -7.45
#